data_AF-A0AAD2HH35-F1
#
_entry.id   AF-A0AAD2HH35-F1
#
_cell.length_a   1.000
_cell.length_b   1.000
_cell.length_c   1.000
_cell.angle_alpha   90.00
_cell.angle_beta   90.00
_cell.angle_gamma   90.00
#
_symmetry.space_group_name_H-M   'P 1'
#
loop_
_entity.id
_entity.type
_entity.pdbx_description
1 polymer ?
#
loop_
_entity_poly.entity_id
_entity_poly.type
_entity_poly.pdbx_seq_one_letter_code
_entity_poly.pdbx_strand_id
1 'polypeptide(L)'
;MDTVLHFVYSKEDEIRTFKAFQRLQEGDEAVELYEFYHASYGYGSAVTTFQRRNRATSVFEPAGEIAWQGNTTATVHFGVHEACKIAHLLGILVTTAGTCADLPEGPEKNEKVDQPVKQSRRFKAGGVEYKWKIAEGDDLYCVEASSKKTVATWTDKETTLRVTASAEQVLDRMVVTCVLNLWVRHLGLW
;
A
#
# COMPACT_ATOMS: atom_id res chain seq x y z
N MET A 1 1.73 18.26 -9.92
CA MET A 1 1.56 18.73 -8.52
C MET A 1 1.52 17.49 -7.63
N ASP A 2 1.84 17.64 -6.36
CA ASP A 2 1.72 16.52 -5.43
C ASP A 2 0.25 16.19 -5.18
N THR A 3 -0.05 14.91 -4.97
CA THR A 3 -1.40 14.44 -4.65
C THR A 3 -1.51 14.28 -3.14
N VAL A 4 -2.49 14.94 -2.52
CA VAL A 4 -2.77 14.85 -1.08
C VAL A 4 -4.10 14.15 -0.88
N LEU A 5 -4.08 13.00 -0.22
CA LEU A 5 -5.26 12.17 0.05
C LEU A 5 -5.55 12.14 1.54
N HIS A 6 -6.73 12.60 1.93
CA HIS A 6 -7.22 12.52 3.30
C HIS A 6 -8.13 11.30 3.46
N PHE A 7 -7.80 10.41 4.40
CA PHE A 7 -8.54 9.17 4.63
C PHE A 7 -9.61 9.39 5.69
N VAL A 8 -10.84 8.97 5.37
CA VAL A 8 -12.00 9.05 6.26
C VAL A 8 -12.49 7.63 6.52
N TYR A 9 -12.20 7.11 7.71
CA TYR A 9 -12.58 5.77 8.13
C TYR A 9 -14.06 5.69 8.49
N SER A 10 -14.71 4.59 8.10
CA SER A 10 -16.14 4.39 8.41
C SER A 10 -16.38 3.99 9.86
N LYS A 11 -15.41 3.32 10.48
CA LYS A 11 -15.43 2.86 11.88
C LYS A 11 -14.01 2.91 12.43
N GLU A 12 -13.87 3.24 13.72
CA GLU A 12 -12.57 3.35 14.38
C GLU A 12 -11.80 2.01 14.42
N ASP A 13 -12.51 0.90 14.64
CA ASP A 13 -11.90 -0.44 14.75
C ASP A 13 -11.71 -1.17 13.41
N GLU A 14 -12.14 -0.58 12.28
CA GLU A 14 -12.07 -1.21 10.96
C GLU A 14 -11.46 -0.27 9.93
N ILE A 15 -10.12 -0.16 9.97
CA ILE A 15 -9.36 0.73 9.09
C ILE A 15 -9.39 0.30 7.61
N ARG A 16 -9.87 -0.90 7.28
CA ARG A 16 -9.94 -1.41 5.89
C ARG A 16 -11.19 -0.95 5.15
N THR A 17 -12.12 -0.25 5.84
CA THR A 17 -13.30 0.39 5.23
C THR A 17 -13.19 1.90 5.38
N PHE A 18 -12.83 2.59 4.31
CA PHE A 18 -12.59 4.03 4.32
C PHE A 18 -12.78 4.66 2.94
N LYS A 19 -12.92 5.98 2.91
CA LYS A 19 -12.91 6.78 1.69
C LYS A 19 -11.67 7.67 1.67
N ALA A 20 -11.08 7.91 0.51
CA ALA A 20 -9.95 8.83 0.38
C ALA A 20 -10.33 10.02 -0.50
N PHE A 21 -10.16 11.22 0.05
CA PHE A 21 -10.48 12.48 -0.62
C PHE A 21 -9.21 13.21 -1.05
N GLN A 22 -9.14 13.58 -2.32
CA GLN A 22 -8.07 14.41 -2.83
C GLN A 22 -8.34 15.88 -2.49
N ARG A 23 -7.35 16.53 -1.86
CA ARG A 23 -7.33 18.00 -1.68
C ARG A 23 -6.34 18.61 -2.67
N LEU A 24 -6.80 19.59 -3.46
CA LEU A 24 -5.97 20.29 -4.45
C LEU A 24 -5.28 21.50 -3.81
N GLN A 25 -6.03 22.31 -3.05
CA GLN A 25 -5.53 23.42 -2.24
C GLN A 25 -6.29 23.53 -0.92
N GLU A 26 -5.75 24.33 0.00
CA GLU A 26 -6.40 24.65 1.26
C GLU A 26 -7.65 25.52 1.00
N GLY A 27 -8.84 24.95 1.23
CA GLY A 27 -10.12 25.61 0.97
C GLY A 27 -10.89 25.08 -0.25
N ASP A 28 -10.27 24.25 -1.10
CA ASP A 28 -10.97 23.60 -2.20
C ASP A 28 -11.90 22.49 -1.69
N GLU A 29 -13.00 22.27 -2.41
CA GLU A 29 -13.88 21.13 -2.17
C GLU A 29 -13.11 19.83 -2.41
N ALA A 30 -13.08 18.97 -1.39
CA ALA A 30 -12.33 17.73 -1.46
C ALA A 30 -13.04 16.73 -2.39
N VAL A 31 -12.31 16.19 -3.37
CA VAL A 31 -12.88 15.27 -4.35
C VAL A 31 -12.65 13.84 -3.88
N GLU A 32 -13.72 13.07 -3.67
CA GLU A 32 -13.62 11.65 -3.35
C GLU A 32 -12.94 10.90 -4.50
N LEU A 33 -11.81 10.25 -4.24
CA LEU A 33 -11.00 9.58 -5.25
C LEU A 33 -10.99 8.06 -5.08
N TYR A 34 -11.06 7.56 -3.85
CA TYR A 34 -11.10 6.13 -3.57
C TYR A 34 -12.20 5.77 -2.57
N GLU A 35 -12.77 4.60 -2.77
CA GLU A 35 -13.68 3.96 -1.83
C GLU A 35 -13.18 2.54 -1.56
N PHE A 36 -12.87 2.24 -0.30
CA PHE A 36 -12.46 0.93 0.18
C PHE A 36 -13.57 0.33 1.03
N TYR A 37 -13.95 -0.90 0.72
CA TYR A 37 -14.98 -1.63 1.45
C TYR A 37 -14.48 -3.02 1.85
N HIS A 38 -14.41 -3.26 3.16
CA HIS A 38 -14.05 -4.56 3.72
C HIS A 38 -15.30 -5.36 4.10
N ALA A 39 -15.49 -6.51 3.46
CA ALA A 39 -16.55 -7.43 3.79
C ALA A 39 -16.09 -8.43 4.87
N SER A 40 -16.49 -8.21 6.12
CA SER A 40 -16.23 -9.13 7.22
C SER A 40 -17.36 -10.17 7.36
N TYR A 41 -17.38 -11.17 6.47
CA TYR A 41 -18.24 -12.33 6.67
C TYR A 41 -17.56 -13.30 7.64
N GLY A 42 -18.26 -13.65 8.72
CA GLY A 42 -17.71 -14.12 9.99
C GLY A 42 -16.81 -15.36 10.01
N TYR A 43 -16.51 -16.06 8.90
CA TYR A 43 -15.61 -17.22 8.91
C TYR A 43 -14.90 -17.42 7.56
N GLY A 44 -13.59 -17.09 7.50
CA GLY A 44 -12.63 -17.81 6.65
C GLY A 44 -12.03 -17.07 5.45
N SER A 45 -12.70 -16.07 4.88
CA SER A 45 -12.11 -15.24 3.82
C SER A 45 -12.76 -13.86 3.86
N ALA A 46 -11.96 -12.84 4.08
CA ALA A 46 -12.41 -11.46 4.01
C ALA A 46 -11.79 -10.81 2.77
N VAL A 47 -12.57 -10.00 2.08
CA VAL A 47 -12.11 -9.29 0.89
C VAL A 47 -12.30 -7.80 1.13
N THR A 48 -11.26 -7.01 0.89
CA THR A 48 -11.38 -5.56 0.77
C THR A 48 -11.41 -5.21 -0.70
N THR A 49 -12.54 -4.74 -1.20
CA THR A 49 -12.62 -4.19 -2.56
C THR A 49 -12.26 -2.72 -2.53
N PHE A 50 -11.67 -2.20 -3.61
CA PHE A 50 -11.46 -0.77 -3.76
C PHE A 50 -11.84 -0.28 -5.15
N GLN A 51 -12.51 0.87 -5.16
CA GLN A 51 -12.93 1.57 -6.36
C GLN A 51 -12.16 2.88 -6.47
N ARG A 52 -11.91 3.30 -7.70
CA ARG A 52 -11.28 4.59 -7.99
C ARG A 52 -12.22 5.43 -8.83
N ARG A 53 -12.36 6.71 -8.48
CA ARG A 53 -13.10 7.66 -9.31
C ARG A 53 -12.32 7.97 -10.58
N ASN A 54 -12.94 7.70 -11.72
CA ASN A 54 -12.43 8.12 -13.01
C ASN A 54 -12.51 9.64 -13.13
N ARG A 55 -11.37 10.30 -13.35
CA ARG A 55 -11.30 11.77 -13.42
C ARG A 55 -12.01 12.37 -14.64
N ALA A 56 -12.21 11.60 -15.70
CA ALA A 56 -12.89 12.07 -16.92
C ALA A 56 -14.42 11.94 -16.82
N THR A 57 -14.93 10.88 -16.19
CA THR A 57 -16.37 10.58 -16.12
C THR A 57 -17.00 10.91 -14.77
N SER A 58 -16.19 11.13 -13.72
CA SER A 58 -16.62 11.27 -12.33
C SER A 58 -17.36 10.04 -11.78
N VAL A 59 -17.26 8.90 -12.46
CA VAL A 59 -17.85 7.62 -12.04
C VAL A 59 -16.82 6.80 -11.28
N PHE A 60 -17.27 6.07 -10.26
CA PHE A 60 -16.43 5.07 -9.59
C PHE A 60 -16.34 3.79 -10.40
N GLU A 61 -15.12 3.31 -10.58
CA GLU A 61 -14.82 2.09 -11.32
C GLU A 61 -14.05 1.11 -10.40
N PRO A 62 -14.28 -0.21 -10.52
CA PRO A 62 -13.51 -1.20 -9.80
C PRO A 62 -12.02 -1.07 -10.11
N ALA A 63 -11.22 -0.79 -9.09
CA ALA A 63 -9.77 -0.61 -9.22
C ALA A 63 -8.98 -1.81 -8.69
N GLY A 64 -9.61 -2.66 -7.88
CA GLY A 64 -9.03 -3.92 -7.45
C GLY A 64 -9.61 -4.46 -6.15
N GLU A 65 -8.93 -5.46 -5.59
CA GLU A 65 -9.30 -6.09 -4.34
C GLU A 65 -8.09 -6.58 -3.55
N ILE A 66 -8.29 -6.81 -2.26
CA ILE A 66 -7.33 -7.38 -1.32
C ILE A 66 -8.00 -8.62 -0.74
N ALA A 67 -7.60 -9.79 -1.22
CA ALA A 67 -8.04 -11.07 -0.70
C ALA A 67 -7.21 -11.41 0.54
N TRP A 68 -7.82 -11.37 1.71
CA TRP A 68 -7.16 -11.66 2.98
C TRP A 68 -7.19 -13.16 3.25
N GLN A 69 -6.01 -13.76 3.42
CA GLN A 69 -5.85 -15.16 3.88
C GLN A 69 -5.66 -15.25 5.40
N GLY A 70 -5.54 -14.11 6.09
CA GLY A 70 -5.44 -13.98 7.54
C GLY A 70 -5.16 -12.53 7.93
N ASN A 71 -4.87 -12.28 9.21
CA ASN A 71 -4.56 -10.92 9.69
C ASN A 71 -3.27 -10.36 9.10
N THR A 72 -2.35 -11.23 8.70
CA THR A 72 -1.00 -10.84 8.25
C THR A 72 -0.69 -11.35 6.85
N THR A 73 -1.66 -11.88 6.12
CA THR A 73 -1.40 -12.39 4.77
C THR A 73 -2.56 -11.99 3.88
N ALA A 74 -2.23 -11.34 2.77
CA ALA A 74 -3.19 -10.88 1.79
C ALA A 74 -2.59 -10.92 0.39
N THR A 75 -3.44 -11.13 -0.60
CA THR A 75 -3.10 -11.01 -2.02
C THR A 75 -3.85 -9.81 -2.59
N VAL A 76 -3.16 -8.94 -3.33
CA VAL A 76 -3.76 -7.74 -3.92
C VAL A 76 -3.96 -7.97 -5.40
N HIS A 77 -5.13 -7.65 -5.92
CA HIS A 77 -5.43 -7.65 -7.34
C HIS A 77 -5.68 -6.21 -7.77
N PHE A 78 -5.03 -5.75 -8.83
CA PHE A 78 -5.25 -4.43 -9.43
C PHE A 78 -5.99 -4.59 -10.77
N GLY A 79 -6.97 -3.73 -11.03
CA GLY A 79 -7.85 -3.79 -12.19
C GLY A 79 -8.70 -5.06 -12.22
N VAL A 80 -9.28 -5.34 -13.40
CA VAL A 80 -10.18 -6.51 -13.61
C VAL A 80 -9.40 -7.82 -13.82
N HIS A 81 -8.07 -7.76 -14.09
CA HIS A 81 -7.30 -8.96 -14.48
C HIS A 81 -5.80 -9.02 -14.09
N GLU A 82 -5.23 -8.08 -13.31
CA GLU A 82 -3.83 -8.22 -12.84
C GLU A 82 -3.75 -8.67 -11.37
N ALA A 83 -3.39 -9.93 -11.15
CA ALA A 83 -3.11 -10.46 -9.81
C ALA A 83 -1.69 -10.10 -9.35
N CYS A 84 -1.58 -9.35 -8.25
CA CYS A 84 -0.32 -9.08 -7.55
C CYS A 84 -0.27 -9.92 -6.26
N LYS A 85 0.37 -11.09 -6.33
CA LYS A 85 0.61 -11.93 -5.15
C LYS A 85 1.57 -11.23 -4.19
N ILE A 86 1.05 -10.76 -3.06
CA ILE A 86 1.88 -10.30 -1.92
C ILE A 86 2.11 -11.51 -1.02
N ALA A 87 3.10 -12.33 -1.37
CA ALA A 87 3.48 -13.45 -0.53
C ALA A 87 4.28 -12.94 0.67
N HIS A 88 3.82 -13.33 1.87
CA HIS A 88 4.46 -13.13 3.18
C HIS A 88 4.77 -11.67 3.56
N LEU A 89 3.93 -11.09 4.43
CA LEU A 89 4.25 -9.88 5.20
C LEU A 89 5.41 -10.07 6.20
N LEU A 90 6.26 -11.08 6.02
CA LEU A 90 7.57 -11.23 6.68
C LEU A 90 8.74 -11.23 5.68
N GLY A 91 8.49 -10.98 4.39
CA GLY A 91 9.52 -10.84 3.36
C GLY A 91 8.90 -10.71 1.97
N ILE A 92 8.59 -9.49 1.52
CA ILE A 92 7.85 -9.30 0.27
C ILE A 92 8.80 -9.07 -0.91
N LEU A 93 8.74 -10.00 -1.88
CA LEU A 93 9.05 -9.77 -3.29
C LEU A 93 7.71 -9.60 -4.03
N VAL A 94 7.33 -8.36 -4.37
CA VAL A 94 6.22 -8.11 -5.30
C VAL A 94 6.73 -8.41 -6.71
N THR A 95 6.28 -9.53 -7.28
CA THR A 95 6.58 -9.90 -8.67
C THR A 95 5.33 -9.71 -9.54
N THR A 96 5.45 -8.85 -10.55
CA THR A 96 4.59 -8.90 -11.74
C THR A 96 4.92 -10.21 -12.45
N ALA A 97 3.91 -11.04 -12.73
CA ALA A 97 4.13 -12.30 -13.46
C ALA A 97 4.70 -12.01 -14.86
N GLY A 98 6.00 -12.25 -15.01
CA GLY A 98 6.71 -12.48 -16.27
C GLY A 98 7.48 -13.79 -16.09
N THR A 99 7.38 -14.67 -17.08
CA THR A 99 7.81 -16.08 -17.10
C THR A 99 9.13 -16.42 -16.38
N CYS A 100 9.07 -17.47 -15.55
CA CYS A 100 10.19 -18.08 -14.82
C CYS A 100 11.18 -18.81 -15.75
N ALA A 101 12.47 -18.70 -15.44
CA ALA A 101 13.47 -19.73 -15.72
C ALA A 101 14.56 -19.72 -14.63
N ASP A 102 14.63 -20.84 -13.91
CA ASP A 102 15.75 -21.54 -13.24
C ASP A 102 16.76 -20.81 -12.31
N LEU A 103 16.87 -21.37 -11.10
CA LEU A 103 17.93 -21.15 -10.10
C LEU A 103 18.86 -22.39 -10.04
N PRO A 104 20.13 -22.21 -9.66
CA PRO A 104 20.85 -23.22 -8.89
C PRO A 104 21.37 -22.71 -7.52
N GLU A 105 21.53 -23.66 -6.59
CA GLU A 105 21.82 -23.50 -5.16
C GLU A 105 23.32 -23.32 -4.78
N GLY A 106 23.54 -22.54 -3.69
CA GLY A 106 24.61 -22.71 -2.66
C GLY A 106 25.95 -21.94 -2.81
N PRO A 107 26.78 -21.75 -1.74
CA PRO A 107 26.51 -21.85 -0.29
C PRO A 107 27.04 -20.68 0.62
N GLU A 108 26.61 -20.74 1.90
CA GLU A 108 27.14 -20.25 3.21
C GLU A 108 28.06 -18.99 3.33
N LYS A 109 27.56 -17.89 3.92
CA LYS A 109 27.54 -17.45 5.35
C LYS A 109 28.86 -16.89 5.91
N ASN A 110 28.85 -15.58 6.20
CA ASN A 110 29.67 -14.94 7.23
C ASN A 110 28.78 -14.05 8.11
N GLU A 111 28.83 -14.31 9.41
CA GLU A 111 27.98 -13.77 10.46
C GLU A 111 28.42 -12.33 10.82
N LYS A 112 27.58 -11.34 10.49
CA LYS A 112 27.72 -9.96 10.99
C LYS A 112 26.70 -9.77 12.11
N VAL A 113 27.17 -9.22 13.22
CA VAL A 113 26.41 -8.79 14.40
C VAL A 113 25.12 -8.07 13.98
N ASP A 114 23.98 -8.71 14.26
CA ASP A 114 22.65 -8.22 13.91
C ASP A 114 22.31 -6.98 14.75
N GLN A 115 22.35 -5.81 14.11
CA GLN A 115 21.54 -4.68 14.55
C GLN A 115 20.06 -5.11 14.49
N PRO A 116 19.19 -4.64 15.42
CA PRO A 116 17.76 -4.95 15.34
C PRO A 116 17.28 -4.62 13.95
N VAL A 117 16.86 -5.66 13.21
CA VAL A 117 16.60 -5.57 11.77
C VAL A 117 15.54 -4.49 11.59
N LYS A 118 15.94 -3.35 11.03
CA LYS A 118 15.02 -2.27 10.66
C LYS A 118 14.10 -2.83 9.58
N GLN A 119 13.01 -3.47 10.01
CA GLN A 119 12.06 -4.11 9.12
C GLN A 119 11.49 -3.01 8.23
N SER A 120 11.64 -3.24 6.95
CA SER A 120 11.39 -2.21 5.97
C SER A 120 10.90 -2.90 4.72
N ARG A 121 9.68 -2.54 4.36
CA ARG A 121 8.81 -3.35 3.51
C ARG A 121 8.90 -2.81 2.09
N ARG A 122 9.23 -3.68 1.14
CA ARG A 122 9.51 -3.30 -0.24
C ARG A 122 8.41 -3.76 -1.19
N PHE A 123 8.24 -3.02 -2.28
CA PHE A 123 7.38 -3.42 -3.39
C PHE A 123 7.94 -2.90 -4.71
N LYS A 124 7.51 -3.49 -5.83
CA LYS A 124 7.90 -3.06 -7.17
C LYS A 124 6.67 -2.56 -7.93
N ALA A 125 6.79 -1.43 -8.62
CA ALA A 125 5.75 -0.89 -9.47
C ALA A 125 6.39 -0.06 -10.61
N GLY A 126 5.89 -0.20 -11.83
CA GLY A 126 6.45 0.52 -12.99
C GLY A 126 7.94 0.26 -13.24
N GLY A 127 8.43 -0.95 -12.91
CA GLY A 127 9.86 -1.30 -13.02
C GLY A 127 10.77 -0.73 -11.91
N VAL A 128 10.21 0.05 -10.97
CA VAL A 128 10.94 0.70 -9.88
C VAL A 128 10.66 -0.02 -8.56
N GLU A 129 11.68 -0.16 -7.71
CA GLU A 129 11.54 -0.69 -6.34
C GLU A 129 11.34 0.45 -5.34
N TYR A 130 10.37 0.28 -4.45
CA TYR A 130 9.98 1.22 -3.41
C TYR A 130 10.07 0.58 -2.04
N LYS A 131 10.15 1.41 -0.99
CA LYS A 131 10.37 0.95 0.38
C LYS A 131 9.67 1.85 1.39
N TRP A 132 8.76 1.27 2.17
CA TRP A 132 8.13 1.92 3.32
C TRP A 132 9.02 1.83 4.57
N LYS A 133 9.03 2.91 5.34
CA LYS A 133 9.79 3.07 6.59
C LYS A 133 8.97 3.84 7.61
N ILE A 134 9.21 3.57 8.89
CA ILE A 134 8.67 4.37 10.01
C ILE A 134 9.41 5.70 10.08
N ALA A 135 8.67 6.80 10.19
CA ALA A 135 9.19 8.12 10.53
C ALA A 135 9.18 8.32 12.06
N GLU A 136 8.56 9.38 12.55
CA GLU A 136 8.36 9.65 13.97
C GLU A 136 6.95 9.21 14.39
N GLY A 137 6.83 8.52 15.52
CA GLY A 137 5.53 8.00 16.00
C GLY A 137 4.86 7.05 15.01
N ASP A 138 3.61 7.34 14.66
CA ASP A 138 2.77 6.53 13.75
C ASP A 138 2.88 6.87 12.26
N ASP A 139 3.76 7.81 11.93
CA ASP A 139 3.98 8.25 10.56
C ASP A 139 4.80 7.26 9.74
N LEU A 140 4.55 7.27 8.42
CA LEU A 140 5.29 6.46 7.45
C LEU A 140 5.83 7.32 6.32
N TYR A 141 6.92 6.88 5.72
CA TYR A 141 7.40 7.44 4.46
C TYR A 141 7.85 6.34 3.49
N CYS A 142 7.56 6.56 2.22
CA CYS A 142 7.97 5.69 1.13
C CYS A 142 9.11 6.35 0.36
N VAL A 143 10.18 5.59 0.14
CA VAL A 143 11.31 6.00 -0.69
C VAL A 143 11.46 5.12 -1.90
N GLU A 144 11.91 5.69 -3.01
CA GLU A 144 12.43 4.93 -4.13
C GLU A 144 13.79 4.31 -3.75
N ALA A 145 13.97 3.01 -3.98
CA ALA A 145 15.13 2.27 -3.47
C ALA A 145 16.45 2.65 -4.15
N SER A 146 16.42 2.98 -5.45
CA SER A 146 17.56 3.44 -6.25
C SER A 146 17.99 4.86 -5.87
N SER A 147 17.07 5.82 -5.98
CA SER A 147 17.35 7.24 -5.79
C SER A 147 17.38 7.69 -4.32
N LYS A 148 16.82 6.88 -3.40
CA LYS A 148 16.55 7.22 -1.99
C LYS A 148 15.62 8.43 -1.81
N LYS A 149 15.02 8.93 -2.88
CA LYS A 149 14.09 10.06 -2.85
C LYS A 149 12.79 9.63 -2.17
N THR A 150 12.28 10.46 -1.26
CA THR A 150 10.94 10.30 -0.70
C THR A 150 9.89 10.57 -1.78
N VAL A 151 8.99 9.60 -1.97
CA VAL A 151 7.93 9.64 -2.98
C VAL A 151 6.53 9.67 -2.37
N ALA A 152 6.40 9.26 -1.10
CA ALA A 152 5.17 9.42 -0.36
C ALA A 152 5.42 9.58 1.14
N THR A 153 4.52 10.27 1.84
CA THR A 153 4.52 10.41 3.30
C THR A 153 3.09 10.24 3.81
N TRP A 154 2.92 9.39 4.82
CA TRP A 154 1.70 9.26 5.60
C TRP A 154 1.89 9.92 6.96
N THR A 155 0.92 10.73 7.34
CA THR A 155 0.85 11.34 8.67
C THR A 155 -0.39 10.86 9.39
N ASP A 156 -0.21 10.26 10.57
CA ASP A 156 -1.29 9.67 11.36
C ASP A 156 -2.22 10.75 11.92
N LYS A 157 -1.64 11.82 12.49
CA LYS A 157 -2.37 12.97 13.05
C LYS A 157 -3.37 13.59 12.08
N GLU A 158 -3.01 13.67 10.80
CA GLU A 158 -3.84 14.27 9.75
C GLU A 158 -4.59 13.21 8.94
N THR A 159 -4.37 11.92 9.20
CA THR A 159 -4.86 10.79 8.40
C THR A 159 -4.65 11.02 6.90
N THR A 160 -3.46 11.50 6.53
CA THR A 160 -3.19 12.03 5.19
C THR A 160 -2.00 11.35 4.53
N LEU A 161 -2.21 10.89 3.29
CA LEU A 161 -1.18 10.39 2.39
C LEU A 161 -0.83 11.47 1.36
N ARG A 162 0.41 11.95 1.37
CA ARG A 162 0.96 12.84 0.35
C ARG A 162 1.85 12.04 -0.58
N VAL A 163 1.59 12.12 -1.88
CA VAL A 163 2.33 11.42 -2.94
C VAL A 163 2.93 12.45 -3.89
N THR A 164 4.23 12.34 -4.16
CA THR A 164 4.90 13.27 -5.06
C THR A 164 4.45 13.05 -6.50
N ALA A 165 4.49 14.11 -7.32
CA ALA A 165 4.11 14.02 -8.74
C ALA A 165 4.85 12.89 -9.51
N SER A 166 6.10 12.58 -9.13
CA SER A 166 6.89 11.51 -9.74
C SER A 166 6.41 10.07 -9.46
N ALA A 167 5.42 9.90 -8.58
CA ALA A 167 4.83 8.61 -8.25
C ALA A 167 3.34 8.55 -8.60
N GLU A 168 2.80 9.54 -9.32
CA GLU A 168 1.38 9.57 -9.70
C GLU A 168 0.99 8.36 -10.58
N GLN A 169 1.89 7.90 -11.44
CA GLN A 169 1.71 6.72 -12.29
C GLN A 169 1.57 5.40 -11.51
N VAL A 170 1.99 5.39 -10.24
CA VAL A 170 1.86 4.24 -9.32
C VAL A 170 0.97 4.57 -8.13
N LEU A 171 0.09 5.59 -8.24
CA LEU A 171 -0.74 6.08 -7.14
C LEU A 171 -1.57 4.97 -6.48
N ASP A 172 -2.22 4.10 -7.26
CA ASP A 172 -3.03 3.00 -6.72
C ASP A 172 -2.19 2.07 -5.84
N ARG A 173 -0.95 1.80 -6.27
CA ARG A 173 -0.01 0.95 -5.52
C ARG A 173 0.46 1.67 -4.25
N MET A 174 0.66 2.99 -4.29
CA MET A 174 1.00 3.80 -3.11
C MET A 174 -0.12 3.76 -2.07
N VAL A 175 -1.38 3.97 -2.48
CA VAL A 175 -2.54 3.95 -1.59
C VAL A 175 -2.70 2.56 -0.96
N VAL A 176 -2.76 1.51 -1.78
CA VAL A 176 -2.99 0.15 -1.27
C VAL A 176 -1.84 -0.31 -0.36
N THR A 177 -0.59 -0.09 -0.76
CA THR A 177 0.55 -0.48 0.09
C THR A 177 0.61 0.34 1.37
N CYS A 178 0.21 1.62 1.37
CA CYS A 178 0.07 2.41 2.59
C CYS A 178 -0.93 1.74 3.55
N VAL A 179 -2.13 1.41 3.08
CA VAL A 179 -3.18 0.73 3.89
C VAL A 179 -2.67 -0.58 4.49
N LEU A 180 -2.01 -1.42 3.69
CA LEU A 180 -1.45 -2.68 4.18
C LEU A 180 -0.42 -2.46 5.28
N ASN A 181 0.42 -1.44 5.14
CA ASN A 181 1.43 -1.10 6.15
C ASN A 181 0.79 -0.54 7.42
N LEU A 182 -0.26 0.28 7.31
CA LEU A 182 -1.04 0.75 8.47
C LEU A 182 -1.71 -0.39 9.22
N TRP A 183 -2.29 -1.35 8.50
CA TRP A 183 -2.88 -2.55 9.10
C TRP A 183 -1.86 -3.39 9.87
N VAL A 184 -0.69 -3.61 9.29
CA VAL A 184 0.40 -4.35 9.96
C VAL A 184 0.89 -3.62 11.20
N ARG A 185 0.97 -2.28 11.16
CA ARG A 185 1.29 -1.47 12.33
C ARG A 185 0.23 -1.56 13.41
N HIS A 186 -1.04 -1.51 13.04
CA HIS A 186 -2.15 -1.65 13.98
C HIS A 186 -2.10 -3.00 14.73
N LEU A 187 -1.58 -4.05 14.09
CA LEU A 187 -1.33 -5.35 14.73
C LEU A 187 -0.05 -5.41 15.59
N GLY A 188 0.77 -4.36 15.60
CA GLY A 188 2.06 -4.33 16.32
C GLY A 188 3.18 -5.15 15.66
N LEU A 189 3.09 -5.40 14.35
CA LEU A 189 3.94 -6.37 13.64
C LEU A 189 4.95 -5.74 12.66
N TRP A 190 5.37 -4.50 12.89
CA TRP A 190 6.20 -3.76 11.93
C TRP A 190 7.55 -4.39 11.62
#